data_AF-A0AAV0HFJ7-F1
#
_entry.id   AF-A0AAV0HFJ7-F1
#
_cell.length_a   1.000
_cell.length_b   1.000
_cell.length_c   1.000
_cell.angle_alpha   90.00
_cell.angle_beta   90.00
_cell.angle_gamma   90.00
#
_symmetry.space_group_name_H-M   'P 1'
#
loop_
_entity.id
_entity.type
_entity.pdbx_description
1 polymer ?
#
loop_
_entity_poly.entity_id
_entity_poly.type
_entity_poly.pdbx_seq_one_letter_code
_entity_poly.pdbx_strand_id
1 'polypeptide(L)'
;MLMREDRGVLYMSEIDLGGCLPDYFTVLFRAKIGSGLARRDVVLGGRKVRGREAVEMGIVDGVWGGEERLGEAAVELAERLGARKWDGEVYQKMREGLYPELCVVLGAVTGRIQAKL
;
A
#
# COMPACT_ATOMS: atom_id res chain seq x y z
N MET A 1 4.60 -4.01 0.73
CA MET A 1 3.53 -5.00 0.48
C MET A 1 4.12 -6.28 -0.10
N LEU A 2 3.49 -7.44 0.12
CA LEU A 2 3.88 -8.72 -0.51
C LEU A 2 2.82 -9.10 -1.56
N MET A 3 3.20 -9.77 -2.64
CA MET A 3 2.30 -10.20 -3.70
C MET A 3 2.60 -11.62 -4.17
N ARG A 4 1.59 -12.34 -4.66
CA ARG A 4 1.79 -13.65 -5.29
C ARG A 4 2.36 -13.48 -6.69
N GLU A 5 3.44 -14.19 -7.01
CA GLU A 5 4.15 -14.04 -8.28
C GLU A 5 3.30 -14.45 -9.49
N ASP A 6 2.56 -15.55 -9.38
CA ASP A 6 1.87 -16.23 -10.48
C ASP A 6 0.49 -15.65 -10.82
N ARG A 7 -0.25 -15.22 -9.80
CA ARG A 7 -1.66 -14.79 -9.91
C ARG A 7 -1.93 -13.41 -9.29
N GLY A 8 -0.94 -12.77 -8.66
CA GLY A 8 -1.08 -11.42 -8.14
C GLY A 8 -1.14 -10.39 -9.27
N VAL A 9 -2.16 -9.52 -9.23
CA VAL A 9 -2.39 -8.43 -10.18
C VAL A 9 -2.83 -7.19 -9.41
N LEU A 10 -2.21 -6.05 -9.69
CA LEU A 10 -2.78 -4.74 -9.44
C LEU A 10 -3.35 -4.20 -10.76
N TYR A 11 -4.65 -3.88 -10.77
CA TYR A 11 -5.35 -3.41 -11.95
C TYR A 11 -6.48 -2.48 -11.54
N MET A 12 -6.55 -1.32 -12.20
CA MET A 12 -7.62 -0.34 -12.02
C MET A 12 -8.54 -0.41 -13.25
N SER A 13 -9.78 -0.87 -13.03
CA SER A 13 -10.76 -1.07 -14.10
C SER A 13 -11.53 0.20 -14.46
N GLU A 14 -11.41 1.25 -13.67
CA GLU A 14 -12.24 2.46 -13.78
C GLU A 14 -12.12 3.10 -15.16
N ILE A 15 -10.90 3.18 -15.71
CA ILE A 15 -10.66 3.76 -17.04
C ILE A 15 -11.34 2.93 -18.15
N ASP A 16 -11.29 1.59 -18.03
CA ASP A 16 -11.88 0.65 -19.00
C ASP A 16 -13.41 0.60 -18.89
N LEU A 17 -13.95 0.90 -17.71
CA LEU A 17 -15.39 0.94 -17.43
C LEU A 17 -16.00 2.34 -17.63
N GLY A 18 -15.20 3.34 -18.03
CA GLY A 18 -15.66 4.73 -18.20
C GLY A 18 -16.02 5.43 -16.88
N GLY A 19 -15.50 4.94 -15.75
CA GLY A 19 -15.69 5.51 -14.43
C GLY A 19 -14.53 6.41 -14.01
N CYS A 20 -14.78 7.22 -12.98
CA CYS A 20 -13.75 8.01 -12.30
C CYS A 20 -13.36 7.34 -10.98
N LEU A 21 -12.07 7.42 -10.64
CA LEU A 21 -11.62 7.03 -9.31
C LEU A 21 -12.10 8.04 -8.26
N PRO A 22 -12.68 7.58 -7.15
CA PRO A 22 -12.91 8.42 -5.98
C PRO A 22 -11.63 9.11 -5.49
N ASP A 23 -11.75 10.32 -4.95
CA ASP A 23 -10.61 11.16 -4.56
C ASP A 23 -9.65 10.47 -3.57
N TYR A 24 -10.18 9.68 -2.64
CA TYR A 24 -9.37 8.95 -1.67
C TYR A 24 -8.43 7.92 -2.33
N PHE A 25 -8.81 7.32 -3.46
CA PHE A 25 -7.91 6.43 -4.20
C PHE A 25 -6.77 7.20 -4.84
N THR A 26 -7.05 8.38 -5.40
CA THR A 26 -6.01 9.24 -5.99
C THR A 26 -4.96 9.64 -4.95
N VAL A 27 -5.40 10.00 -3.74
CA VAL A 27 -4.50 10.29 -2.60
C VAL A 27 -3.74 9.04 -2.16
N LEU A 28 -4.41 7.89 -2.05
CA LEU A 28 -3.78 6.62 -1.68
C LEU A 28 -2.66 6.23 -2.66
N PHE A 29 -2.93 6.28 -3.96
CA PHE A 29 -1.94 5.91 -4.98
C PHE A 29 -0.75 6.86 -4.98
N ARG A 30 -0.97 8.16 -4.80
CA ARG A 30 0.10 9.15 -4.61
C ARG A 30 1.01 8.80 -3.43
N ALA A 31 0.42 8.34 -2.33
CA ALA A 31 1.16 8.01 -1.11
C ALA A 31 1.87 6.65 -1.17
N LYS A 32 1.30 5.66 -1.88
CA LYS A 32 1.82 4.28 -1.91
C LYS A 32 2.72 3.98 -3.10
N ILE A 33 2.55 4.67 -4.22
CA ILE A 33 3.36 4.47 -5.43
C ILE A 33 4.20 5.72 -5.67
N GLY A 34 5.45 5.69 -5.21
CA GLY A 34 6.34 6.87 -5.30
C GLY A 34 6.59 7.30 -6.75
N SER A 35 6.78 6.34 -7.66
CA SER A 35 7.02 6.60 -9.08
C SER A 35 5.78 7.22 -9.75
N GLY A 36 5.94 8.43 -10.29
CA GLY A 36 4.90 9.11 -11.07
C GLY A 36 4.53 8.35 -12.35
N LEU A 37 5.52 7.72 -12.99
CA LEU A 37 5.30 6.89 -14.17
C LEU A 37 4.49 5.63 -13.83
N ALA A 38 4.85 4.95 -12.74
CA ALA A 38 4.10 3.78 -12.28
C ALA A 38 2.64 4.13 -11.95
N ARG A 39 2.41 5.26 -11.28
CA ARG A 39 1.06 5.78 -11.01
C ARG A 39 0.28 6.02 -12.30
N ARG A 40 0.89 6.68 -13.28
CA ARG A 40 0.25 6.95 -14.58
C ARG A 40 -0.12 5.66 -15.30
N ASP A 41 0.80 4.71 -15.38
CA ASP A 41 0.58 3.43 -16.07
C ASP A 41 -0.56 2.63 -15.43
N VAL A 42 -0.63 2.60 -14.09
CA VAL A 42 -1.69 1.90 -13.34
C VAL A 42 -3.03 2.62 -13.45
N VAL A 43 -3.06 3.93 -13.18
CA VAL A 43 -4.32 4.69 -13.00
C VAL A 43 -4.91 5.18 -14.33
N LEU A 44 -4.06 5.72 -15.22
CA LEU A 44 -4.50 6.27 -16.50
C LEU A 44 -4.32 5.29 -17.66
N GLY A 45 -3.34 4.38 -17.54
CA GLY A 45 -3.06 3.38 -18.57
C GLY A 45 -3.86 2.08 -18.46
N GLY A 46 -4.64 1.88 -17.38
CA GLY A 46 -5.38 0.63 -17.15
C GLY A 46 -4.48 -0.61 -17.09
N ARG A 47 -3.19 -0.44 -16.82
CA ARG A 47 -2.21 -1.53 -16.92
C ARG A 47 -2.44 -2.56 -15.82
N LYS A 48 -2.45 -3.84 -16.20
CA LYS A 48 -2.45 -4.97 -15.26
C LYS A 48 -1.02 -5.27 -14.83
N VAL A 49 -0.60 -4.73 -13.70
CA VAL A 49 0.75 -4.92 -13.15
C VAL A 49 0.82 -6.23 -12.38
N ARG A 50 1.77 -7.10 -12.73
CA ARG A 50 1.91 -8.45 -12.15
C ARG A 50 3.17 -8.59 -11.32
N GLY A 51 3.26 -9.67 -10.54
CA GLY A 51 4.41 -10.12 -9.74
C GLY A 51 5.71 -9.29 -9.85
N ARG A 52 6.69 -9.77 -10.62
CA ARG A 52 8.03 -9.16 -10.69
C ARG A 52 8.02 -7.71 -11.16
N GLU A 53 7.15 -7.38 -12.11
CA GLU A 53 6.96 -6.02 -12.60
C GLU A 53 6.50 -5.08 -11.48
N ALA A 54 5.64 -5.53 -10.56
CA ALA A 54 5.24 -4.75 -9.40
C ALA A 54 6.42 -4.43 -8.46
N VAL A 55 7.41 -5.33 -8.36
CA VAL A 55 8.65 -5.10 -7.60
C VAL A 55 9.53 -4.07 -8.32
N GLU A 56 9.72 -4.23 -9.63
CA GLU A 56 10.51 -3.30 -10.45
C GLU A 56 9.93 -1.88 -10.44
N MET A 57 8.61 -1.76 -10.42
CA MET A 57 7.89 -0.49 -10.32
C MET A 57 7.86 0.08 -8.88
N GLY A 58 8.38 -0.65 -7.89
CA GLY A 58 8.39 -0.24 -6.48
C GLY A 58 7.00 -0.19 -5.84
N ILE A 59 6.04 -0.96 -6.35
CA ILE A 59 4.66 -1.03 -5.85
C ILE A 59 4.56 -2.04 -4.70
N VAL A 60 5.33 -3.14 -4.78
CA VAL A 60 5.42 -4.17 -3.74
C VAL A 60 6.88 -4.39 -3.35
N ASP A 61 7.10 -4.88 -2.14
CA ASP A 61 8.43 -5.10 -1.56
C ASP A 61 9.02 -6.43 -2.01
N GLY A 62 8.18 -7.36 -2.45
CA GLY A 62 8.59 -8.68 -2.90
C GLY A 62 7.44 -9.55 -3.42
N VAL A 63 7.81 -10.67 -4.04
CA VAL A 63 6.87 -11.65 -4.59
C VAL A 63 7.23 -13.07 -4.23
N TRP A 64 6.21 -13.91 -4.05
CA TRP A 64 6.36 -15.32 -3.69
C TRP A 64 5.59 -16.23 -4.63
N GLY A 65 6.23 -17.33 -5.03
CA GLY A 65 5.64 -18.35 -5.89
C GLY A 65 4.67 -19.22 -5.11
N GLY A 66 3.36 -19.04 -5.33
CA GLY A 66 2.31 -19.81 -4.68
C GLY A 66 1.75 -19.17 -3.41
N GLU A 67 0.60 -19.68 -2.99
CA GLU A 67 -0.17 -19.14 -1.86
C GLU A 67 0.47 -19.48 -0.51
N GLU A 68 0.95 -20.72 -0.35
CA GLU A 68 1.63 -21.19 0.85
C GLU A 68 2.87 -20.34 1.18
N ARG A 69 3.78 -20.19 0.22
CA ARG A 69 5.01 -19.39 0.40
C ARG A 69 4.71 -17.91 0.68
N LEU A 70 3.67 -17.36 0.06
CA LEU A 70 3.23 -15.99 0.35
C LEU A 70 2.70 -15.89 1.79
N GLY A 71 1.93 -16.87 2.23
CA GLY A 71 1.41 -16.97 3.60
C GLY A 71 2.54 -17.05 4.62
N GLU A 72 3.51 -17.95 4.41
CA GLU A 72 4.71 -18.07 5.24
C GLU A 72 5.46 -16.74 5.35
N ALA A 73 5.72 -16.09 4.22
CA ALA A 73 6.41 -14.80 4.19
C ALA A 73 5.63 -13.68 4.90
N ALA A 74 4.30 -13.69 4.79
CA ALA A 74 3.44 -12.74 5.50
C ALA A 74 3.46 -12.96 7.01
N VAL A 75 3.44 -14.23 7.46
CA VAL A 75 3.55 -14.60 8.88
C VAL A 75 4.93 -14.22 9.42
N GLU A 76 6.01 -14.56 8.72
CA GLU A 76 7.37 -14.20 9.11
C GLU A 76 7.52 -12.66 9.26
N LEU A 77 6.98 -11.90 8.30
CA LEU A 77 6.96 -10.45 8.37
C LEU A 77 6.20 -9.96 9.62
N ALA A 78 5.04 -10.54 9.91
CA ALA A 78 4.23 -10.18 11.06
C ALA A 78 4.94 -10.50 12.38
N GLU A 79 5.54 -11.68 12.51
CA GLU A 79 6.32 -12.10 13.69
C GLU A 79 7.52 -11.18 13.91
N ARG A 80 8.26 -10.87 12.85
CA ARG A 80 9.42 -9.96 12.90
C ARG A 80 9.04 -8.56 13.37
N LEU A 81 7.91 -8.03 12.92
CA LEU A 81 7.40 -6.73 13.36
C LEU A 81 6.85 -6.81 14.79
N GLY A 82 6.11 -7.88 15.13
CA GLY A 82 5.53 -8.09 16.47
C GLY A 82 6.58 -8.27 17.56
N ALA A 83 7.70 -8.94 17.26
CA ALA A 83 8.82 -9.13 18.17
C ALA A 83 9.45 -7.81 18.65
N ARG A 84 9.22 -6.69 17.93
CA ARG A 84 9.72 -5.36 18.31
C ARG A 84 8.99 -4.78 19.52
N LYS A 85 7.79 -5.28 19.85
CA LYS A 85 6.97 -4.86 21.00
C LYS A 85 6.85 -3.32 21.13
N TRP A 86 6.64 -2.65 19.99
CA TRP A 86 6.41 -1.21 19.98
C TRP A 86 5.12 -0.85 20.72
N ASP A 87 5.09 0.35 21.29
CA ASP A 87 3.85 0.93 21.78
C ASP A 87 2.86 1.10 20.61
N GLY A 88 1.67 0.50 20.76
CA GLY A 88 0.65 0.47 19.72
C GLY A 88 0.09 1.84 19.38
N GLU A 89 -0.08 2.73 20.36
CA GLU A 89 -0.58 4.08 20.14
C GLU A 89 0.45 4.94 19.39
N VAL A 90 1.73 4.82 19.76
CA VAL A 90 2.82 5.49 19.06
C VAL A 90 2.92 4.99 17.62
N TYR A 91 2.86 3.67 17.41
CA TYR A 91 2.94 3.09 16.06
C TYR A 91 1.75 3.52 15.19
N GLN A 92 0.54 3.54 15.75
CA GLN A 92 -0.65 4.05 15.07
C GLN A 92 -0.47 5.52 14.65
N LYS A 93 -0.09 6.40 15.59
CA LYS A 93 0.12 7.83 15.32
C LYS A 93 1.19 8.07 14.26
N MET A 94 2.29 7.30 14.28
CA MET A 94 3.31 7.36 13.25
C MET A 94 2.77 6.93 11.88
N ARG A 95 1.93 5.88 11.83
CA ARG A 95 1.27 5.44 10.58
C ARG A 95 0.29 6.49 10.04
N GLU A 96 -0.46 7.16 10.90
CA GLU A 96 -1.32 8.28 10.51
C GLU A 96 -0.47 9.45 9.98
N GLY A 97 0.64 9.76 10.65
CA GLY A 97 1.58 10.81 10.23
C GLY A 97 2.29 10.53 8.89
N LEU A 98 2.40 9.26 8.48
CA LEU A 98 2.89 8.90 7.14
C LEU A 98 1.88 9.22 6.03
N TYR A 99 0.58 9.34 6.36
CA TYR A 99 -0.49 9.49 5.38
C TYR A 99 -1.49 10.61 5.74
N PRO A 100 -1.04 11.84 6.01
CA PRO A 100 -1.90 12.90 6.56
C PRO A 100 -3.02 13.31 5.61
N GLU A 101 -2.73 13.45 4.30
CA GLU A 101 -3.74 13.77 3.28
C GLU A 101 -4.82 12.69 3.20
N LEU A 102 -4.42 11.40 3.28
CA LEU A 102 -5.34 10.28 3.23
C LEU A 102 -6.24 10.24 4.47
N CYS A 103 -5.69 10.50 5.67
CA CYS A 103 -6.48 10.60 6.89
C CYS A 103 -7.56 11.68 6.78
N VAL A 104 -7.21 12.86 6.24
CA VAL A 104 -8.16 13.96 6.05
C VAL A 104 -9.28 13.56 5.08
N VAL A 105 -8.94 13.00 3.91
CA VAL A 105 -9.94 12.64 2.89
C VAL A 105 -10.84 11.50 3.35
N LEU A 106 -10.34 10.59 4.20
CA LEU A 106 -11.13 9.52 4.81
C LEU A 106 -11.94 9.99 6.04
N GLY A 107 -11.78 11.23 6.50
CA GLY A 107 -12.42 11.72 7.72
C GLY A 107 -11.89 11.07 9.01
N ALA A 108 -10.69 10.49 8.97
CA ALA A 108 -10.05 9.92 10.15
C ALA A 108 -9.59 11.05 11.09
N VAL A 109 -10.07 11.05 12.33
CA VAL A 109 -9.67 12.04 13.35
C VAL A 109 -8.25 11.75 13.81
N THR A 110 -7.28 12.52 13.32
CA THR A 110 -5.88 12.46 13.79
C THR A 110 -5.73 13.22 15.11
N GLY A 111 -5.59 12.49 16.22
CA GLY A 111 -5.27 13.09 17.52
C GLY A 111 -3.85 13.63 17.54
N ARG A 112 -3.65 14.89 17.96
CA ARG A 112 -2.29 15.47 18.09
C ARG A 112 -1.48 14.71 19.15
N ILE A 113 -0.20 14.46 18.86
CA ILE A 113 0.76 13.99 19.86
C ILE A 113 1.11 15.15 20.78
N GLN A 114 0.76 15.06 22.07
CA GLN A 114 1.48 15.80 23.10
C GLN A 114 2.67 14.93 23.49
N ALA A 115 3.88 15.35 23.10
CA ALA A 115 5.10 14.72 23.59
C ALA A 115 5.18 14.98 25.10
N LYS A 116 5.10 13.92 25.91
CA LYS A 116 5.59 13.97 27.28
C LYS A 116 7.10 13.81 27.20
N LEU A 117 7.80 14.95 27.27
CA LEU A 117 9.24 14.99 27.55
C LEU A 117 9.48 14.60 29.02
#